data_AF-A0A2L2Z2K1-F1
#
_entry.id   AF-A0A2L2Z2K1-F1
#
_cell.length_a   1.000
_cell.length_b   1.000
_cell.length_c   1.000
_cell.angle_alpha   90.00
_cell.angle_beta   90.00
_cell.angle_gamma   90.00
#
_symmetry.space_group_name_H-M   'P 1'
#
loop_
_entity.id
_entity.type
_entity.pdbx_description
1 polymer ?
#
loop_
_entity_poly.entity_id
_entity_poly.type
_entity_poly.pdbx_seq_one_letter_code
_entity_poly.pdbx_strand_id
1 'polypeptide(L)'
;NQENVNITTSGRCLETSKDSNHFSNDKSSVTQKRGIQTSKDGRVTNIPPGMVTDQFGMVGLLTFIRAAESEPKLVSLALGSDLTTLGLNLNTTENLYPNFSRP
;
A
#
# COMPACT_ATOMS: atom_id res chain seq x y z
N ASN A 1 26.55 -35.66 -3.52
CA ASN A 1 26.07 -34.29 -3.78
C ASN A 1 24.58 -34.24 -3.57
N GLN A 2 24.18 -33.69 -2.41
CA GLN A 2 22.85 -33.14 -2.13
C GLN A 2 22.51 -32.11 -3.22
N GLU A 3 21.25 -31.87 -3.60
CA GLU A 3 20.22 -31.21 -2.80
C GLU A 3 18.80 -31.66 -3.21
N ASN A 4 18.01 -32.03 -2.20
CA ASN A 4 16.56 -32.10 -2.26
C ASN A 4 16.02 -30.68 -2.10
N VAL A 5 15.36 -30.14 -3.13
CA VAL A 5 14.56 -28.91 -3.03
C VAL A 5 13.14 -29.26 -2.60
N ASN A 6 12.92 -29.30 -1.29
CA ASN A 6 11.61 -29.35 -0.68
C ASN A 6 11.05 -27.93 -0.48
N ILE A 7 10.21 -27.52 -1.44
CA ILE A 7 9.36 -26.33 -1.34
C ILE A 7 8.41 -26.54 -0.16
N THR A 8 8.65 -25.85 0.95
CA THR A 8 7.69 -25.75 2.05
C THR A 8 7.19 -24.32 2.14
N THR A 9 6.02 -24.10 1.55
CA THR A 9 5.07 -23.09 1.98
C THR A 9 4.71 -23.34 3.45
N SER A 10 5.02 -22.40 4.33
CA SER A 10 4.42 -22.39 5.66
C SER A 10 4.29 -20.96 6.16
N GLY A 11 3.10 -20.40 5.98
CA GLY A 11 2.61 -19.35 6.85
C GLY A 11 2.61 -19.87 8.28
N ARG A 12 3.20 -19.12 9.21
CA ARG A 12 3.14 -19.46 10.62
C ARG A 12 3.07 -18.17 11.44
N CYS A 13 1.83 -17.76 11.73
CA CYS A 13 1.53 -16.93 12.88
C CYS A 13 1.73 -17.80 14.12
N LEU A 14 2.57 -17.39 15.07
CA LEU A 14 2.77 -18.08 16.34
C LEU A 14 2.61 -17.08 17.48
N GLU A 15 1.66 -17.38 18.37
CA GLU A 15 1.42 -16.65 19.62
C GLU A 15 1.80 -17.52 20.83
N THR A 16 2.30 -16.84 21.86
CA THR A 16 2.44 -17.23 23.29
C THR A 16 3.55 -18.22 23.72
N SER A 17 4.53 -17.72 24.50
CA SER A 17 4.54 -17.86 25.98
C SER A 17 5.85 -17.33 26.61
N LYS A 18 5.70 -16.86 27.86
CA LYS A 18 6.65 -16.20 28.76
C LYS A 18 7.90 -17.03 29.09
N ASP A 19 9.04 -16.35 29.28
CA ASP A 19 9.85 -16.47 30.50
C ASP A 19 10.82 -15.28 30.66
N SER A 20 11.00 -14.89 31.91
CA SER A 20 11.63 -13.68 32.44
C SER A 20 13.16 -13.72 32.51
N ASN A 21 13.83 -12.62 32.12
CA ASN A 21 14.76 -11.82 32.96
C ASN A 21 15.77 -11.01 32.11
N HIS A 22 15.63 -9.69 32.10
CA HIS A 22 16.67 -8.69 32.47
C HIS A 22 16.27 -7.30 31.92
N PHE A 23 15.57 -6.51 32.74
CA PHE A 23 15.24 -5.12 32.42
C PHE A 23 16.37 -4.19 32.90
N SER A 24 17.35 -3.95 32.02
CA SER A 24 18.17 -2.75 32.14
C SER A 24 17.33 -1.55 31.72
N ASN A 25 16.93 -0.78 32.72
CA ASN A 25 16.10 0.41 32.62
C ASN A 25 16.96 1.60 32.16
N ASP A 26 17.23 1.71 30.86
CA ASP A 26 17.69 2.97 30.27
C ASP A 26 16.52 3.66 29.56
N LYS A 27 15.99 4.69 30.22
CA LYS A 27 14.89 5.52 29.73
C LYS A 27 15.37 6.39 28.57
N SER A 28 15.37 5.84 27.36
CA SER A 28 15.12 6.62 26.15
C SER A 28 13.74 6.24 25.62
N SER A 29 12.90 7.23 25.38
CA SER A 29 11.51 7.08 24.96
C SER A 29 11.43 6.41 23.58
N VAL A 30 11.47 5.08 23.52
CA VAL A 30 11.07 4.33 22.33
C VAL A 30 9.55 4.38 22.28
N THR A 31 9.03 5.53 21.83
CA THR A 31 7.70 5.58 21.26
C THR A 31 7.76 4.64 20.06
N GLN A 32 7.29 3.40 20.23
CA GLN A 32 7.01 2.50 19.12
C GLN A 32 5.94 3.17 18.28
N LYS A 33 6.34 4.10 17.41
CA LYS A 33 5.49 4.71 16.40
C LYS A 33 5.12 3.57 15.45
N ARG A 34 3.95 2.97 15.70
CA ARG A 34 3.40 1.91 14.86
C ARG A 34 3.15 2.48 13.46
N GLY A 35 3.54 1.73 12.43
CA GLY A 35 3.37 2.11 11.01
C GLY A 35 4.66 2.57 10.32
N ILE A 36 4.48 2.99 9.06
CA ILE A 36 5.53 3.54 8.20
C ILE A 36 6.01 4.87 8.77
N GLN A 37 7.31 5.08 8.84
CA GLN A 37 7.89 6.33 9.33
C GLN A 37 8.86 6.91 8.33
N THR A 38 8.78 8.21 8.09
CA THR A 38 9.71 8.96 7.26
C THR A 38 10.52 9.90 8.15
N SER A 39 11.84 9.78 8.13
CA SER A 39 12.74 10.71 8.82
C SER A 39 13.00 11.96 7.99
N LYS A 40 13.56 13.01 8.61
CA LYS A 40 13.79 14.32 7.96
C LYS A 40 14.77 14.26 6.78
N ASP A 41 15.61 13.25 6.75
CA ASP A 41 16.53 12.91 5.65
C ASP A 41 15.85 12.13 4.51
N GLY A 42 14.54 11.87 4.61
CA GLY A 42 13.76 11.16 3.60
C GLY A 42 13.81 9.64 3.71
N ARG A 43 14.53 9.07 4.69
CA ARG A 43 14.57 7.62 4.87
C ARG A 43 13.24 7.11 5.41
N VAL A 44 12.71 6.08 4.74
CA VAL A 44 11.47 5.41 5.17
C VAL A 44 11.83 4.13 5.91
N THR A 45 11.28 3.92 7.10
CA THR A 45 11.50 2.75 7.96
C THR A 45 10.18 2.08 8.34
N ASN A 46 10.27 0.89 8.96
CA ASN A 46 9.12 0.07 9.33
C ASN A 46 8.22 -0.34 8.16
N ILE A 47 8.79 -0.53 6.97
CA ILE A 47 8.03 -1.00 5.81
C ILE A 47 7.70 -2.50 5.99
N PRO A 48 6.42 -2.89 6.01
CA PRO A 48 6.03 -4.29 6.08
C PRO A 48 6.61 -5.10 4.90
N PRO A 49 6.94 -6.38 5.12
CA PRO A 49 7.31 -7.29 4.03
C PRO A 49 6.24 -7.29 2.93
N GLY A 50 6.67 -7.29 1.67
CA GLY A 50 5.78 -7.24 0.51
C GLY A 50 5.34 -5.84 0.09
N MET A 51 5.31 -4.84 0.99
CA MET A 51 4.83 -3.50 0.61
C MET A 51 5.64 -2.86 -0.53
N VAL A 52 6.95 -3.10 -0.62
CA VAL A 52 7.76 -2.56 -1.73
C VAL A 52 7.80 -3.52 -2.91
N THR A 53 8.07 -4.80 -2.67
CA THR A 53 8.47 -5.74 -3.73
C THR A 53 7.32 -6.55 -4.33
N ASP A 54 6.11 -6.45 -3.77
CA ASP A 54 4.93 -7.17 -4.27
C ASP A 54 4.31 -6.44 -5.49
N GLN A 55 3.76 -7.22 -6.42
CA GLN A 55 2.95 -6.76 -7.54
C GLN A 55 1.66 -6.05 -7.12
N PHE A 56 1.20 -6.25 -5.89
CA PHE A 56 0.10 -5.50 -5.28
C PHE A 56 0.59 -4.43 -4.29
N GLY A 57 1.91 -4.29 -4.13
CA GLY A 57 2.55 -3.26 -3.33
C GLY A 57 2.87 -1.99 -4.12
N MET A 58 3.80 -1.19 -3.60
CA MET A 58 4.22 0.08 -4.16
C MET A 58 4.90 -0.06 -5.53
N VAL A 59 5.76 -1.06 -5.73
CA VAL A 59 6.36 -1.31 -7.06
C VAL A 59 5.30 -1.81 -8.04
N GLY A 60 4.34 -2.61 -7.58
CA GLY A 60 3.18 -3.03 -8.36
C GLY A 60 2.39 -1.85 -8.92
N LEU A 61 1.99 -0.93 -8.05
CA LEU A 61 1.28 0.30 -8.45
C LEU A 61 2.11 1.17 -9.40
N LEU A 62 3.41 1.38 -9.11
CA LEU A 62 4.29 2.14 -9.98
C LEU A 62 4.41 1.49 -11.37
N THR A 63 4.55 0.17 -11.41
CA THR A 63 4.61 -0.59 -12.66
C THR A 63 3.32 -0.42 -13.45
N PHE A 64 2.17 -0.47 -12.78
CA PHE A 64 0.87 -0.28 -13.40
C PHE A 64 0.70 1.13 -13.98
N ILE A 65 1.16 2.16 -13.27
CA ILE A 65 1.16 3.55 -13.78
C ILE A 65 2.08 3.69 -14.99
N ARG A 66 3.27 3.09 -14.98
CA ARG A 66 4.19 3.12 -16.13
C ARG A 66 3.62 2.38 -17.35
N ALA A 67 2.97 1.24 -17.13
CA ALA A 67 2.31 0.50 -18.21
C ALA A 67 1.23 1.35 -18.90
N ALA A 68 0.53 2.20 -18.13
CA ALA A 68 -0.46 3.12 -18.65
C ALA A 68 0.12 4.22 -19.56
N GLU A 69 1.42 4.52 -19.53
CA GLU A 69 2.05 5.47 -20.47
C GLU A 69 2.05 4.92 -21.90
N SER A 70 2.13 3.60 -22.06
CA SER A 70 2.15 2.92 -23.36
C SER A 70 0.83 2.26 -23.75
N GLU A 71 -0.04 1.95 -22.79
CA GLU A 71 -1.29 1.23 -23.02
C GLU A 71 -2.54 2.07 -22.72
N PRO A 72 -3.23 2.59 -23.76
CA PRO A 72 -4.41 3.44 -23.59
C PRO A 72 -5.54 2.80 -22.77
N LYS A 73 -5.66 1.47 -22.79
CA LYS A 73 -6.67 0.72 -22.03
C LYS A 73 -6.42 0.78 -20.51
N LEU A 74 -5.17 0.97 -20.09
CA LEU A 74 -4.80 1.04 -18.68
C LEU A 74 -4.78 2.48 -18.14
N VAL A 75 -4.68 3.49 -19.00
CA VAL A 75 -4.74 4.92 -18.63
C VAL A 75 -5.91 5.21 -17.70
N SER A 76 -7.13 4.83 -18.10
CA SER A 76 -8.33 5.11 -17.30
C SER A 76 -8.34 4.38 -15.95
N LEU A 77 -7.64 3.24 -15.84
CA LEU A 77 -7.62 2.44 -14.62
C LEU A 77 -6.50 2.89 -13.67
N ALA A 78 -5.34 3.26 -14.22
CA ALA A 78 -4.17 3.66 -13.46
C ALA A 78 -4.17 5.15 -13.11
N LEU A 79 -4.47 6.01 -14.08
CA LEU A 79 -4.44 7.48 -13.93
C LEU A 79 -5.84 8.05 -13.64
N GLY A 80 -6.89 7.36 -14.06
CA GLY A 80 -8.27 7.81 -13.92
C GLY A 80 -8.72 8.71 -15.08
N SER A 81 -9.91 9.29 -14.92
CA SER A 81 -10.50 10.25 -15.85
C SER A 81 -10.99 11.47 -15.08
N ASP A 82 -10.95 12.64 -15.72
CA ASP A 82 -11.48 13.86 -15.13
C ASP A 82 -13.01 13.85 -15.20
N LEU A 83 -13.64 13.56 -14.07
CA LEU A 83 -15.10 13.48 -13.96
C LEU A 83 -15.80 14.84 -14.10
N THR A 84 -15.08 15.97 -13.98
CA THR A 84 -15.67 17.30 -14.18
C THR A 84 -16.01 17.57 -15.64
N THR A 85 -15.38 16.83 -16.56
CA THR A 85 -15.64 16.90 -18.00
C THR A 85 -16.98 16.30 -18.41
N LEU A 86 -17.68 15.62 -17.49
CA LEU A 86 -18.99 15.01 -17.72
C LEU A 86 -20.13 16.03 -17.86
N GLY A 87 -19.86 17.33 -17.72
CA GLY A 87 -20.90 18.37 -17.78
C GLY A 87 -21.83 18.37 -16.56
N LEU A 88 -21.42 17.71 -15.48
CA LEU A 88 -22.11 17.70 -14.20
C LEU A 88 -21.39 18.63 -13.23
N ASN A 89 -22.15 19.33 -12.40
CA ASN A 89 -21.56 20.13 -11.33
C ASN A 89 -21.38 19.27 -10.07
N LEU A 90 -20.22 18.63 -9.93
CA LEU A 90 -19.90 17.77 -8.79
C LEU A 90 -19.74 18.53 -7.45
N ASN A 91 -19.80 19.87 -7.48
CA ASN A 91 -19.70 20.72 -6.30
C ASN A 91 -21.08 21.13 -5.75
N THR A 92 -22.20 20.72 -6.37
CA THR A 92 -23.53 21.08 -5.87
C THR A 92 -23.93 20.26 -4.64
N THR A 93 -24.66 20.88 -3.72
CA THR A 93 -25.37 20.18 -2.65
C THR A 93 -26.67 19.53 -3.14
N GLU A 94 -27.15 19.92 -4.32
CA GLU A 94 -28.33 19.36 -4.96
C GLU A 94 -28.03 18.03 -5.65
N ASN A 95 -29.06 17.19 -5.80
CA ASN A 95 -28.94 15.91 -6.47
C ASN A 95 -28.71 16.10 -7.97
N LEU A 96 -27.79 15.30 -8.54
CA LEU A 96 -27.43 15.38 -9.96
C LEU A 96 -28.37 14.57 -10.88
N TYR A 97 -29.08 13.57 -10.34
CA TYR A 97 -29.94 12.68 -11.14
C TYR A 97 -31.05 13.39 -11.96
N PRO A 98 -31.65 14.52 -11.53
CA PRO A 98 -32.68 15.20 -12.34
C PRO A 98 -32.18 15.71 -13.69
N ASN A 99 -30.88 16.03 -13.78
CA ASN A 99 -30.23 16.52 -15.01
C ASN A 99 -29.38 15.42 -15.68
N PHE A 100 -29.36 14.21 -15.12
CA PHE A 100 -28.59 13.09 -15.64
C PHE A 100 -29.34 12.44 -16.81
N SER A 101 -29.08 12.98 -18.00
CA SER A 101 -29.88 12.68 -19.19
C SER A 101 -29.65 11.27 -19.75
N ARG A 102 -28.44 10.72 -19.58
CA ARG A 102 -28.02 9.40 -20.08
C ARG A 102 -26.86 8.85 -19.24
N PRO A 103 -26.66 7.51 -19.19
CA PRO A 103 -25.51 6.86 -18.57
C PRO A 103 -24.17 7.26 -19.19
#